data_AF-A0A256YKK5-F1
#
_entry.id   AF-A0A256YKK5-F1
#
_cell.length_a   1.000
_cell.length_b   1.000
_cell.length_c   1.000
_cell.angle_alpha   90.00
_cell.angle_beta   90.00
_cell.angle_gamma   90.00
#
_symmetry.space_group_name_H-M   'P 1'
#
loop_
_entity.id
_entity.type
_entity.pdbx_description
1 polymer ?
#
loop_
_entity_poly.entity_id
_entity_poly.type
_entity_poly.pdbx_seq_one_letter_code
_entity_poly.pdbx_strand_id
1 'polypeptide(L)'
;MVLEFLIQYWYGYGFLDFRNVLDMWRSAGLFDVVLPFILIFAIVFAVLEKSRILGQNKAVHAIISLVLGFFAVSIPWFNNFFAVLFSNAALGFSILLVVVLFLGFFITENQQVWWKWVGGIFAVGVFFWVLSRSLQQAQLTESIYFWFSHNPAIGSALLYGLVIIIILAAVIFAPTWTRSGEKYELTKAR
;
A
#
# COMPACT_ATOMS: atom_id res chain seq x y z
N MET A 1 -42.77 32.22 9.81
CA MET A 1 -41.59 32.13 10.71
C MET A 1 -41.50 30.80 11.44
N VAL A 2 -42.46 30.42 12.30
CA VAL A 2 -42.45 29.08 12.96
C VAL A 2 -42.57 27.93 11.96
N LEU A 3 -43.41 28.10 10.93
CA LEU A 3 -43.55 27.10 9.87
C LEU A 3 -42.25 26.91 9.07
N GLU A 4 -41.49 27.98 8.84
CA GLU A 4 -40.19 27.89 8.15
C GLU A 4 -39.10 27.30 9.05
N PHE A 5 -39.12 27.59 10.35
CA PHE A 5 -38.26 26.92 11.34
C PHE A 5 -38.56 25.42 11.41
N LEU A 6 -39.83 25.02 11.39
CA LEU A 6 -40.24 23.62 11.40
C LEU A 6 -39.96 22.92 10.06
N ILE A 7 -40.08 23.61 8.93
CA ILE A 7 -39.67 23.11 7.61
C ILE A 7 -38.14 22.94 7.59
N GLN A 8 -37.36 23.91 8.04
CA GLN A 8 -35.90 23.78 8.13
C GLN A 8 -35.46 22.67 9.11
N TYR A 9 -36.23 22.42 10.17
CA TYR A 9 -36.02 21.30 11.09
C TYR A 9 -36.53 19.96 10.53
N TRP A 10 -37.52 19.92 9.64
CA TRP A 10 -38.02 18.70 9.02
C TRP A 10 -37.19 18.28 7.79
N TYR A 11 -36.74 19.25 6.99
CA TYR A 11 -35.83 19.03 5.85
C TYR A 11 -34.35 18.99 6.26
N GLY A 12 -33.97 19.59 7.40
CA GLY A 12 -32.62 19.54 7.97
C GLY A 12 -32.30 18.22 8.68
N TYR A 13 -33.33 17.46 9.06
CA TYR A 13 -33.25 16.06 9.49
C TYR A 13 -33.77 15.14 8.39
N GLY A 14 -33.47 15.46 7.13
CA GLY A 14 -33.57 14.51 6.04
C GLY A 14 -32.88 13.22 6.47
N PHE A 15 -33.70 12.20 6.72
CA PHE A 15 -33.39 10.78 6.88
C PHE A 15 -31.91 10.48 6.64
N LEU A 16 -31.20 9.92 7.62
CA LEU A 16 -29.83 9.36 7.54
C LEU A 16 -29.39 9.05 6.10
N ASP A 17 -29.07 10.09 5.33
CA ASP A 17 -28.66 9.91 3.94
C ASP A 17 -27.26 9.37 4.07
N PHE A 18 -26.96 8.34 3.30
CA PHE A 18 -25.64 7.75 3.25
C PHE A 18 -24.58 8.84 3.06
N ARG A 19 -24.87 9.88 2.27
CA ARG A 19 -23.99 11.04 2.13
C ARG A 19 -23.75 11.80 3.44
N ASN A 20 -24.79 12.07 4.23
CA ASN A 20 -24.65 12.77 5.51
C ASN A 20 -23.83 11.95 6.52
N VAL A 21 -24.01 10.62 6.52
CA VAL A 21 -23.20 9.71 7.35
C VAL A 21 -21.74 9.72 6.92
N LEU A 22 -21.48 9.68 5.60
CA LEU A 22 -20.12 9.76 5.06
C LEU A 22 -19.46 11.11 5.36
N ASP A 23 -20.18 12.21 5.25
CA ASP A 23 -19.68 13.55 5.54
C ASP A 23 -19.38 13.70 7.03
N MET A 24 -20.21 13.12 7.91
CA MET A 24 -19.93 13.00 9.35
C MET A 24 -18.63 12.21 9.59
N TRP A 25 -18.44 11.05 8.97
CA TRP A 25 -17.22 10.25 9.11
C TRP A 25 -15.98 10.97 8.58
N ARG A 26 -16.11 11.71 7.48
CA ARG A 26 -15.05 12.57 6.95
C ARG A 26 -14.70 13.66 7.94
N SER A 27 -15.68 14.38 8.49
CA SER A 27 -15.42 15.40 9.51
C SER A 27 -14.84 14.85 10.81
N ALA A 28 -15.15 13.59 11.16
CA ALA A 28 -14.61 12.91 12.32
C ALA A 28 -13.18 12.38 12.12
N GLY A 29 -12.59 12.55 10.93
CA GLY A 29 -11.24 12.06 10.61
C GLY A 29 -11.16 10.55 10.40
N LEU A 30 -12.29 9.86 10.14
CA LEU A 30 -12.29 8.41 9.91
C LEU A 30 -11.41 8.04 8.71
N PHE A 31 -11.51 8.80 7.62
CA PHE A 31 -10.75 8.54 6.40
C PHE A 31 -9.29 9.02 6.48
N ASP A 32 -9.03 10.07 7.24
CA ASP A 32 -7.71 10.72 7.28
C ASP A 32 -6.79 10.17 8.39
N VAL A 33 -7.38 9.51 9.41
CA VAL A 33 -6.66 9.05 10.61
C VAL A 33 -6.93 7.57 10.88
N VAL A 34 -8.20 7.17 11.00
CA VAL A 34 -8.58 5.81 11.43
C VAL A 34 -8.26 4.78 10.35
N LEU A 35 -8.61 5.04 9.09
CA LEU A 35 -8.32 4.12 7.99
C LEU A 35 -6.82 3.90 7.76
N PRO A 36 -5.97 4.95 7.67
CA PRO A 36 -4.52 4.78 7.62
C PRO A 36 -4.00 3.94 8.79
N PHE A 37 -4.43 4.24 10.02
CA PHE A 37 -4.04 3.50 11.22
C PHE A 37 -4.33 2.01 11.11
N ILE A 38 -5.57 1.63 10.78
CA ILE A 38 -5.98 0.23 10.66
C ILE A 38 -5.17 -0.48 9.57
N LEU A 39 -4.92 0.19 8.45
CA LEU A 39 -4.12 -0.41 7.37
C LEU A 39 -2.68 -0.70 7.83
N ILE A 40 -2.02 0.27 8.47
CA ILE A 40 -0.63 0.12 8.95
C ILE A 40 -0.58 -0.98 10.00
N PHE A 41 -1.51 -0.96 10.97
CA PHE A 41 -1.64 -2.00 11.97
C PHE A 41 -1.74 -3.38 11.32
N ALA A 42 -2.65 -3.55 10.37
CA ALA A 42 -2.86 -4.83 9.69
C ALA A 42 -1.64 -5.29 8.90
N ILE A 43 -0.99 -4.39 8.14
CA ILE A 43 0.21 -4.72 7.36
C ILE A 43 1.35 -5.11 8.28
N VAL A 44 1.64 -4.31 9.31
CA VAL A 44 2.74 -4.59 10.26
C VAL A 44 2.46 -5.89 11.01
N PHE A 45 1.23 -6.11 11.47
CA PHE A 45 0.82 -7.35 12.11
C PHE A 45 1.05 -8.56 11.19
N ALA A 46 0.58 -8.47 9.94
CA ALA A 46 0.74 -9.54 8.95
C ALA A 46 2.22 -9.82 8.64
N VAL A 47 3.04 -8.77 8.52
CA VAL A 47 4.49 -8.91 8.30
C VAL A 47 5.15 -9.60 9.50
N LEU A 48 4.85 -9.20 10.73
CA LEU A 48 5.40 -9.84 11.94
C LEU A 48 4.95 -11.30 12.06
N GLU A 49 3.67 -11.60 11.79
CA GLU A 49 3.13 -12.96 11.82
C GLU A 49 3.75 -13.86 10.75
N LYS A 50 3.93 -13.36 9.52
CA LYS A 50 4.51 -14.12 8.41
C LYS A 50 6.01 -14.31 8.52
N SER A 51 6.73 -13.29 8.97
CA SER A 51 8.19 -13.34 9.10
C SER A 51 8.66 -14.15 10.32
N ARG A 52 7.81 -14.32 11.34
CA ARG A 52 8.14 -15.04 12.59
C ARG A 52 9.38 -14.48 13.33
N ILE A 53 9.74 -13.22 13.05
CA ILE A 53 10.88 -12.50 13.65
C ILE A 53 10.80 -12.47 15.19
N LEU A 54 9.59 -12.35 15.75
CA LEU A 54 9.38 -12.29 17.20
C LEU A 54 8.80 -13.60 17.75
N GLY A 55 8.97 -14.71 17.02
CA GLY A 55 8.38 -16.00 17.32
C GLY A 55 6.92 -16.10 16.91
N GLN A 56 6.16 -16.93 17.63
CA GLN A 56 4.74 -17.22 17.33
C GLN A 56 3.76 -16.51 18.29
N ASN A 57 4.21 -15.47 18.99
CA ASN A 57 3.39 -14.78 19.96
C ASN A 57 2.52 -13.69 19.30
N LYS A 58 1.27 -14.07 18.99
CA LYS A 58 0.30 -13.16 18.36
C LYS A 58 -0.01 -11.92 19.20
N ALA A 59 0.01 -12.03 20.53
CA ALA A 59 -0.24 -10.87 21.39
C ALA A 59 0.88 -9.83 21.27
N VAL A 60 2.13 -10.29 21.21
CA VAL A 60 3.30 -9.41 21.00
C VAL A 60 3.23 -8.74 19.62
N HIS A 61 2.88 -9.49 18.58
CA HIS A 61 2.69 -8.92 17.23
C HIS A 61 1.60 -7.85 17.21
N ALA A 62 0.47 -8.08 17.91
CA ALA A 62 -0.63 -7.12 18.02
C ALA A 62 -0.19 -5.84 18.74
N ILE A 63 0.48 -5.94 19.88
CA ILE A 63 0.92 -4.77 20.64
C ILE A 63 1.92 -3.94 19.84
N ILE A 64 2.90 -4.58 19.20
CA ILE A 64 3.94 -3.87 18.42
C ILE A 64 3.35 -3.21 17.19
N SER A 65 2.50 -3.92 16.43
CA SER A 65 1.81 -3.34 15.28
C SER A 65 0.87 -2.20 15.68
N LEU A 66 0.25 -2.26 16.85
CA LEU A 66 -0.59 -1.20 17.38
C LEU A 66 0.22 0.07 17.65
N VAL A 67 1.35 -0.07 18.36
CA VAL A 67 2.26 1.06 18.65
C VAL A 67 2.80 1.65 17.35
N LEU A 68 3.22 0.82 16.40
CA LEU A 68 3.72 1.28 15.11
C LEU A 68 2.63 1.95 14.25
N GLY A 69 1.40 1.43 14.29
CA GLY A 69 0.26 2.05 13.64
C GLY A 69 -0.03 3.45 14.19
N PHE A 70 -0.07 3.60 15.52
CA PHE A 70 -0.24 4.91 16.15
C PHE A 70 0.92 5.85 15.85
N PHE A 71 2.16 5.36 15.89
CA PHE A 71 3.34 6.16 15.58
C PHE A 71 3.31 6.68 14.13
N ALA A 72 2.95 5.81 13.18
CA ALA A 72 2.87 6.19 11.78
C ALA A 72 1.78 7.25 11.52
N VAL A 73 0.64 7.16 12.21
CA VAL A 73 -0.45 8.16 12.10
C VAL A 73 -0.17 9.45 12.87
N SER A 74 0.78 9.46 13.81
CA SER A 74 1.27 10.68 14.45
C SER A 74 1.95 11.63 13.46
N ILE A 75 2.33 11.13 12.29
CA ILE A 75 3.11 11.86 11.29
C ILE A 75 2.17 12.48 10.23
N PRO A 76 2.05 13.82 10.14
CA PRO A 76 1.08 14.47 9.24
C PRO A 76 1.28 14.17 7.75
N TRP A 77 2.54 14.09 7.31
CA TRP A 77 2.87 13.78 5.91
C TRP A 77 2.47 12.35 5.52
N PHE A 78 2.49 11.43 6.47
CA PHE A 78 2.09 10.06 6.27
C PHE A 78 0.57 9.96 6.08
N ASN A 79 -0.20 10.63 6.94
CA ASN A 79 -1.67 10.67 6.82
C ASN A 79 -2.13 11.25 5.48
N ASN A 80 -1.54 12.36 5.05
CA ASN A 80 -1.85 12.97 3.75
C ASN A 80 -1.56 12.00 2.60
N PHE A 81 -0.41 11.31 2.62
CA PHE A 81 -0.09 10.31 1.61
C PHE A 81 -1.14 9.20 1.53
N PHE A 82 -1.58 8.63 2.66
CA PHE A 82 -2.60 7.57 2.64
C PHE A 82 -3.98 8.09 2.22
N ALA A 83 -4.39 9.28 2.64
CA ALA A 83 -5.64 9.90 2.19
C ALA A 83 -5.67 10.05 0.65
N VAL A 84 -4.58 10.58 0.08
CA VAL A 84 -4.41 10.73 -1.36
C VAL A 84 -4.32 9.36 -2.06
N LEU A 85 -3.54 8.42 -1.51
CA LEU A 85 -3.36 7.08 -2.06
C LEU A 85 -4.70 6.33 -2.12
N PHE A 86 -5.50 6.36 -1.06
CA PHE A 86 -6.79 5.69 -1.02
C PHE A 86 -7.82 6.32 -1.95
N SER A 87 -7.86 7.66 -2.02
CA SER A 87 -8.71 8.36 -2.97
C SER A 87 -8.38 7.96 -4.42
N ASN A 88 -7.09 7.96 -4.77
CA ASN A 88 -6.64 7.54 -6.10
C ASN A 88 -6.81 6.03 -6.34
N ALA A 89 -6.62 5.19 -5.32
CA ALA A 89 -6.83 3.75 -5.43
C ALA A 89 -8.30 3.41 -5.65
N ALA A 90 -9.23 4.10 -4.98
CA ALA A 90 -10.66 3.95 -5.22
C ALA A 90 -11.03 4.30 -6.67
N LEU A 91 -10.48 5.38 -7.21
CA LEU A 91 -10.64 5.74 -8.62
C LEU A 91 -10.01 4.69 -9.55
N GLY A 92 -8.80 4.23 -9.24
CA GLY A 92 -8.10 3.20 -10.00
C GLY A 92 -8.84 1.87 -10.02
N PHE A 93 -9.36 1.42 -8.88
CA PHE A 93 -10.20 0.22 -8.78
C PHE A 93 -11.51 0.39 -9.54
N SER A 94 -12.13 1.57 -9.50
CA SER A 94 -13.33 1.85 -10.29
C SER A 94 -13.06 1.73 -11.78
N ILE A 95 -11.96 2.30 -12.26
CA ILE A 95 -11.53 2.18 -13.67
C ILE A 95 -11.20 0.72 -14.01
N LEU A 96 -10.45 0.03 -13.15
CA LEU A 96 -10.07 -1.36 -13.35
C LEU A 96 -11.30 -2.25 -13.41
N LEU A 97 -12.28 -2.06 -12.52
CA LEU A 97 -13.55 -2.80 -12.52
C LEU A 97 -14.29 -2.58 -13.83
N VAL A 98 -14.43 -1.34 -14.29
CA VAL A 98 -15.06 -1.01 -15.57
C VAL A 98 -14.34 -1.73 -16.71
N VAL A 99 -13.00 -1.67 -16.76
CA VAL A 99 -12.23 -2.33 -17.81
C VAL A 99 -12.33 -3.85 -17.74
N VAL A 100 -12.29 -4.46 -16.55
CA VAL A 100 -12.46 -5.91 -16.38
C VAL A 100 -13.87 -6.34 -16.81
N LEU A 101 -14.91 -5.55 -16.53
CA LEU A 101 -16.26 -5.81 -17.02
C LEU A 101 -16.32 -5.78 -18.55
N PHE A 102 -15.70 -4.78 -19.18
CA PHE A 102 -15.61 -4.71 -20.64
C PHE A 102 -14.80 -5.87 -21.21
N LEU A 103 -13.63 -6.18 -20.67
CA LEU A 103 -12.80 -7.30 -21.11
C LEU A 103 -13.51 -8.64 -20.93
N GLY A 104 -14.22 -8.82 -19.81
CA GLY A 104 -15.02 -10.00 -19.51
C GLY A 104 -16.08 -10.29 -20.58
N PHE A 105 -16.65 -9.24 -21.17
CA PHE A 105 -17.62 -9.38 -22.27
C PHE A 105 -17.00 -9.93 -23.56
N PHE A 106 -15.71 -9.66 -23.81
CA PHE A 106 -15.02 -10.09 -25.03
C PHE A 106 -14.32 -11.46 -24.91
N ILE A 107 -14.25 -12.04 -23.70
CA ILE A 107 -13.60 -13.34 -23.48
C ILE A 107 -14.55 -14.48 -23.86
N THR A 108 -14.28 -15.13 -24.98
CA THR A 108 -14.84 -16.46 -25.32
C THR A 108 -13.97 -17.56 -24.70
N GLU A 109 -14.57 -18.67 -24.25
CA GLU A 109 -13.93 -19.74 -23.44
C GLU A 109 -12.62 -20.31 -24.04
N ASN A 110 -12.41 -20.21 -25.35
CA ASN A 110 -11.34 -20.89 -26.08
C ASN A 110 -10.03 -20.06 -26.25
N GLN A 111 -9.95 -18.81 -25.78
CA GLN A 111 -8.74 -17.97 -25.86
C GLN A 111 -8.23 -17.48 -24.50
N GLN A 112 -8.43 -18.28 -23.47
CA GLN A 112 -8.33 -17.86 -22.07
C GLN A 112 -6.93 -17.45 -21.58
N VAL A 113 -5.84 -17.82 -22.28
CA VAL A 113 -4.46 -17.56 -21.80
C VAL A 113 -3.98 -16.15 -22.13
N TRP A 114 -4.17 -15.67 -23.36
CA TRP A 114 -3.70 -14.33 -23.79
C TRP A 114 -4.39 -13.21 -23.02
N TRP A 115 -5.72 -13.31 -22.81
CA TRP A 115 -6.49 -12.31 -22.08
C TRP A 115 -6.12 -12.18 -20.60
N LYS A 116 -5.61 -13.26 -19.97
CA LYS A 116 -5.07 -13.20 -18.59
C LYS A 116 -3.82 -12.33 -18.52
N TRP A 117 -2.92 -12.43 -19.50
CA TRP A 117 -1.73 -11.59 -19.58
C TRP A 117 -2.05 -10.13 -19.86
N VAL A 118 -2.97 -9.86 -20.79
CA VAL A 118 -3.43 -8.50 -21.11
C VAL A 118 -4.08 -7.86 -19.88
N GLY A 119 -4.98 -8.56 -19.19
CA GLY A 119 -5.59 -8.08 -17.96
C GLY A 119 -4.57 -7.85 -16.84
N GLY A 120 -3.58 -8.73 -16.70
CA GLY A 120 -2.50 -8.59 -15.73
C GLY A 120 -1.62 -7.36 -15.99
N ILE A 121 -1.17 -7.15 -17.22
CA ILE A 121 -0.39 -5.97 -17.61
C ILE A 121 -1.19 -4.69 -17.40
N PHE A 122 -2.47 -4.69 -17.77
CA PHE A 122 -3.35 -3.55 -17.55
C PHE A 122 -3.50 -3.23 -16.07
N ALA A 123 -3.74 -4.23 -15.22
CA ALA A 123 -3.86 -4.04 -13.76
C ALA A 123 -2.56 -3.47 -13.16
N VAL A 124 -1.40 -3.97 -13.59
CA VAL A 124 -0.10 -3.43 -13.19
C VAL A 124 0.08 -1.99 -13.67
N GLY A 125 -0.34 -1.66 -14.89
CA GLY A 125 -0.32 -0.30 -15.42
C GLY A 125 -1.19 0.66 -14.60
N VAL A 126 -2.42 0.26 -14.27
CA VAL A 126 -3.31 1.04 -13.39
C VAL A 126 -2.69 1.21 -12.01
N PHE A 127 -2.09 0.17 -11.44
CA PHE A 127 -1.42 0.25 -10.16
C PHE A 127 -0.29 1.29 -10.16
N PHE A 128 0.60 1.25 -11.15
CA PHE A 128 1.69 2.23 -11.26
C PHE A 128 1.17 3.65 -11.54
N TRP A 129 0.09 3.79 -12.31
CA TRP A 129 -0.56 5.07 -12.55
C TRP A 129 -1.15 5.66 -11.25
N VAL A 130 -1.91 4.87 -10.48
CA VAL A 130 -2.45 5.27 -9.17
C VAL A 130 -1.32 5.67 -8.22
N LEU A 131 -0.27 4.84 -8.14
CA LEU A 131 0.85 5.08 -7.24
C LEU A 131 1.60 6.36 -7.59
N SER A 132 1.97 6.54 -8.86
CA SER A 132 2.70 7.73 -9.33
C SER A 132 1.90 9.01 -9.13
N ARG A 133 0.60 9.01 -9.44
CA ARG A 133 -0.30 10.14 -9.19
C ARG A 133 -0.37 10.47 -7.69
N SER A 134 -0.44 9.46 -6.85
CA SER A 134 -0.53 9.64 -5.40
C SER A 134 0.74 10.23 -4.82
N LEU A 135 1.91 9.78 -5.29
CA LEU A 135 3.21 10.32 -4.87
C LEU A 135 3.37 11.81 -5.26
N GLN A 136 2.93 12.18 -6.46
CA GLN A 136 2.98 13.57 -6.92
C GLN A 136 2.02 14.46 -6.12
N GLN A 137 0.77 14.04 -5.93
CA GLN A 137 -0.24 14.82 -5.21
C GLN A 137 0.07 14.97 -3.72
N ALA A 138 0.68 13.95 -3.11
CA ALA A 138 1.16 14.01 -1.73
C ALA A 138 2.44 14.85 -1.57
N GLN A 139 2.95 15.46 -2.64
CA GLN A 139 4.19 16.25 -2.68
C GLN A 139 5.42 15.48 -2.17
N LEU A 140 5.35 14.14 -2.15
CA LEU A 140 6.44 13.30 -1.66
C LEU A 140 7.62 13.33 -2.61
N THR A 141 7.38 13.37 -3.92
CA THR A 141 8.47 13.43 -4.90
C THR A 141 9.30 14.69 -4.75
N GLU A 142 8.65 15.85 -4.57
CA GLU A 142 9.32 17.13 -4.35
C GLU A 142 10.00 17.19 -2.99
N SER A 143 9.32 16.71 -1.94
CA SER A 143 9.85 16.69 -0.57
C SER A 143 11.09 15.78 -0.45
N ILE A 144 11.05 14.60 -1.06
CA ILE A 144 12.17 13.65 -1.09
C ILE A 144 13.32 14.26 -1.90
N TYR A 145 13.06 14.79 -3.10
CA TYR A 145 14.09 15.40 -3.93
C TYR A 145 14.74 16.60 -3.22
N PHE A 146 13.95 17.48 -2.61
CA PHE A 146 14.42 18.62 -1.83
C PHE A 146 15.27 18.17 -0.64
N TRP A 147 14.80 17.18 0.12
CA TRP A 147 15.54 16.68 1.28
C TRP A 147 16.87 16.04 0.89
N PHE A 148 16.90 15.24 -0.18
CA PHE A 148 18.13 14.64 -0.72
C PHE A 148 19.10 15.68 -1.28
N SER A 149 18.59 16.71 -1.97
CA SER A 149 19.43 17.78 -2.53
C SER A 149 20.04 18.66 -1.44
N HIS A 150 19.33 18.89 -0.33
CA HIS A 150 19.83 19.69 0.80
C HIS A 150 20.67 18.87 1.79
N ASN A 151 20.56 17.54 1.78
CA ASN A 151 21.31 16.65 2.68
C ASN A 151 22.10 15.60 1.88
N PRO A 152 23.08 16.01 1.05
CA PRO A 152 23.80 15.08 0.16
C PRO A 152 24.58 14.01 0.94
N ALA A 153 25.08 14.33 2.14
CA ALA A 153 25.76 13.38 3.01
C ALA A 153 24.82 12.28 3.53
N ILE A 154 23.60 12.63 3.93
CA ILE A 154 22.61 11.67 4.43
C ILE A 154 22.02 10.86 3.26
N GLY A 155 21.72 11.53 2.15
CA GLY A 155 21.21 10.87 0.95
C GLY A 155 22.17 9.83 0.40
N SER A 156 23.45 10.17 0.31
CA SER A 156 24.50 9.22 -0.12
C SER A 156 24.68 8.09 0.89
N ALA A 157 24.70 8.37 2.20
CA ALA A 157 24.79 7.34 3.24
C ALA A 157 23.62 6.33 3.18
N LEU A 158 22.39 6.79 2.94
CA LEU A 158 21.22 5.92 2.77
C LEU A 158 21.33 5.04 1.53
N LEU A 159 21.79 5.59 0.40
CA LEU A 159 22.01 4.82 -0.83
C LEU A 159 23.08 3.75 -0.63
N TYR A 160 24.23 4.11 -0.04
CA TYR A 160 25.28 3.14 0.26
C TYR A 160 24.82 2.09 1.28
N GLY A 161 24.07 2.49 2.31
CA GLY A 161 23.49 1.58 3.29
C GLY A 161 22.51 0.58 2.66
N LEU A 162 21.64 1.04 1.75
CA LEU A 162 20.70 0.20 1.03
C LEU A 162 21.43 -0.78 0.10
N VAL A 163 22.46 -0.33 -0.60
CA VAL A 163 23.33 -1.21 -1.42
C VAL A 163 24.01 -2.27 -0.55
N ILE A 164 24.54 -1.90 0.62
CA ILE A 164 25.15 -2.86 1.55
C ILE A 164 24.11 -3.87 2.03
N ILE A 165 22.90 -3.44 2.39
CA ILE A 165 21.81 -4.34 2.79
C ILE A 165 21.44 -5.30 1.66
N ILE A 166 21.36 -4.83 0.42
CA ILE A 166 21.10 -5.67 -0.75
C ILE A 166 22.25 -6.67 -0.97
N ILE A 167 23.50 -6.24 -0.84
CA ILE A 167 24.67 -7.14 -0.98
C ILE A 167 24.66 -8.19 0.12
N LEU A 168 24.41 -7.80 1.38
CA LEU A 168 24.32 -8.74 2.49
C LEU A 168 23.17 -9.72 2.31
N ALA A 169 22.00 -9.24 1.88
CA ALA A 169 20.89 -10.10 1.52
C ALA A 169 21.29 -11.05 0.37
N ALA A 170 21.94 -10.56 -0.68
CA ALA A 170 22.40 -11.38 -1.79
C ALA A 170 23.45 -12.42 -1.35
N VAL A 171 24.34 -12.12 -0.40
CA VAL A 171 25.33 -13.07 0.15
C VAL A 171 24.66 -14.11 1.04
N ILE A 172 23.69 -13.71 1.88
CA ILE A 172 22.95 -14.61 2.77
C ILE A 172 22.01 -15.52 1.97
N PHE A 173 21.34 -14.97 0.97
CA PHE A 173 20.39 -15.67 0.10
C PHE A 173 21.03 -16.22 -1.18
N ALA A 174 22.34 -16.02 -1.39
CA ALA A 174 23.05 -16.66 -2.48
C ALA A 174 22.90 -18.17 -2.30
N PRO A 175 22.21 -18.87 -3.22
CA PRO A 175 22.16 -20.31 -3.16
C PRO A 175 23.60 -20.77 -3.27
N THR A 176 24.03 -21.64 -2.37
CA THR A 176 25.41 -22.16 -2.27
C THR A 176 25.71 -23.10 -3.45
N TRP A 177 25.67 -22.57 -4.67
CA TRP A 177 25.98 -23.26 -5.93
C TRP A 177 27.43 -23.76 -5.97
N THR A 178 28.30 -23.24 -5.11
CA THR A 178 29.72 -23.56 -5.07
C THR A 178 30.06 -24.96 -4.52
N ARG A 179 29.13 -25.69 -3.89
CA ARG A 179 29.38 -27.07 -3.40
C ARG A 179 28.87 -28.20 -4.29
N SER A 180 28.24 -27.88 -5.43
CA SER A 180 27.69 -28.88 -6.35
C SER A 180 28.76 -29.46 -7.30
N GLY A 181 29.71 -28.64 -7.77
CA GLY A 181 30.72 -29.08 -8.74
C GLY A 181 31.74 -30.10 -8.22
N GLU A 182 32.11 -30.03 -6.95
CA GLU A 182 33.15 -30.88 -6.34
C GLU A 182 32.70 -32.35 -6.19
N LYS A 183 31.40 -32.60 -6.06
CA LYS A 183 30.86 -33.97 -5.94
C LYS A 183 30.89 -34.75 -7.25
N TYR A 184 30.84 -34.09 -8.41
CA TYR A 184 30.86 -34.78 -9.70
C TYR A 184 32.25 -35.32 -10.05
N GLU A 185 33.31 -34.59 -9.71
CA GLU A 185 34.70 -35.00 -9.94
C GLU A 185 35.09 -36.21 -9.06
N LEU A 186 34.69 -36.20 -7.78
CA LEU A 186 34.98 -37.31 -6.85
C LEU A 186 34.22 -38.60 -7.17
N THR A 187 33.11 -38.52 -7.91
CA THR A 187 32.33 -39.70 -8.32
C THR A 187 32.85 -40.29 -9.65
N LYS A 188 33.52 -39.48 -10.48
CA LYS A 188 34.21 -39.94 -11.69
C LYS A 188 35.60 -40.54 -11.42
N ALA A 189 36.21 -40.20 -10.29
CA ALA A 189 37.54 -40.67 -9.89
C ALA A 189 37.53 -42.02 -9.11
N ARG A 190 36.38 -42.68 -9.00
CA ARG A 190 36.22 -44.05 -8.47
C ARG A 190 35.69 -44.96 -9.57
#